data_AF-A0A5E4YMK5-F1
#
_entry.id   AF-A0A5E4YMK5-F1
#
_cell.length_a   1.000
_cell.length_b   1.000
_cell.length_c   1.000
_cell.angle_alpha   90.00
_cell.angle_beta   90.00
_cell.angle_gamma   90.00
#
_symmetry.space_group_name_H-M   'P 1'
#
loop_
_entity.id
_entity.type
_entity.pdbx_description
1 polymer ?
#
loop_
_entity_poly.entity_id
_entity_poly.type
_entity_poly.pdbx_seq_one_letter_code
_entity_poly.pdbx_strand_id
1 'polypeptide(L)'
;MTPATFLKILNGELVLWDYQNHKQYRIDVQHVSRLLELASGSEMHDDDIDREIAEAGLLSTLDPEGWGWDCLSRIFHLGTQVPATDQPPEETPYLGYVERCASIADRIPSNEVLRPGPLTHLPSPRLVTGSDFGSTLRERQTCRSFFNQSVGLQEVSDTLWATFGAVHGDSRSDLSDLGMRPVGYRRTSPSGGSMQPSEPYLVALNVAGLKQGVYHYRSIRHELSYIAQAPDAERICRILCNQTVAKDLAYGVFVTSRFDKLWWKYPHSRAYRVALMDVGCLVQTFQLVSTALGIQSWPTGYFIDSDANTLLGVDGINESALFFLGAGYGAGSVARDALVAMKLFTEGVGS
;
A
#
# COMPACT_ATOMS: atom_id res chain seq x y z
N MET A 1 26.30 0.29 23.25
CA MET A 1 25.20 1.26 23.00
C MET A 1 24.75 1.08 21.56
N THR A 2 23.46 0.84 21.28
CA THR A 2 22.96 0.75 19.91
C THR A 2 22.16 2.02 19.60
N PRO A 3 22.78 3.02 18.95
CA PRO A 3 22.07 4.23 18.58
C PRO A 3 20.97 3.87 17.58
N ALA A 4 19.78 4.47 17.71
CA ALA A 4 18.69 4.36 16.74
C ALA A 4 19.03 5.16 15.47
N THR A 5 20.11 4.75 14.81
CA THR A 5 20.72 5.48 13.70
C THR A 5 21.07 4.59 12.52
N PHE A 6 21.20 5.19 11.34
CA PHE A 6 21.86 4.59 10.19
C PHE A 6 22.72 5.63 9.47
N LEU A 7 23.73 5.16 8.75
CA LEU A 7 24.60 6.00 7.92
C LEU A 7 24.17 5.93 6.47
N LYS A 8 24.19 7.08 5.79
CA LYS A 8 23.97 7.19 4.36
C LYS A 8 25.03 8.11 3.75
N ILE A 9 25.48 7.78 2.54
CA ILE A 9 26.31 8.69 1.75
C ILE A 9 25.37 9.55 0.89
N LEU A 10 25.46 10.87 1.04
CA LEU A 10 24.69 11.84 0.26
C LEU A 10 25.65 12.87 -0.32
N ASN A 11 25.71 12.96 -1.66
CA ASN A 11 26.56 13.91 -2.39
C ASN A 11 28.06 13.86 -1.97
N GLY A 12 28.57 12.66 -1.63
CA GLY A 12 29.95 12.46 -1.20
C GLY A 12 30.20 12.69 0.31
N GLU A 13 29.16 13.02 1.07
CA GLU A 13 29.25 13.25 2.52
C GLU A 13 28.59 12.11 3.31
N LEU A 14 29.17 11.78 4.47
CA LEU A 14 28.56 10.85 5.41
C LEU A 14 27.48 11.60 6.20
N VAL A 15 26.27 11.05 6.18
CA VAL A 15 25.13 11.57 6.92
C VAL A 15 24.64 10.51 7.89
N LEU A 16 24.69 10.82 9.18
CA LEU A 16 24.09 10.03 10.23
C LEU A 16 22.64 10.45 10.41
N TRP A 17 21.74 9.50 10.28
CA TRP A 17 20.31 9.69 10.55
C TRP A 17 19.97 9.14 11.91
N ASP A 18 19.43 9.98 12.79
CA ASP A 18 18.70 9.57 13.98
C ASP A 18 17.21 9.50 13.63
N TYR A 19 16.74 8.28 13.34
CA TYR A 19 15.35 8.07 12.92
C TYR A 19 14.37 8.08 14.09
N GLN A 20 14.84 8.09 15.33
CA GLN A 20 13.99 8.21 16.51
C GLN A 20 13.62 9.68 16.76
N ASN A 21 14.60 10.58 16.67
CA ASN A 21 14.41 12.01 16.90
C ASN A 21 14.25 12.82 15.60
N HIS A 22 14.28 12.16 14.44
CA HIS A 22 14.09 12.77 13.11
C HIS A 22 15.16 13.82 12.78
N LYS A 23 16.39 13.60 13.27
CA LYS A 23 17.55 14.48 13.07
C LYS A 23 18.56 13.88 12.11
N GLN A 24 19.24 14.74 11.37
CA GLN A 24 20.31 14.37 10.45
C GLN A 24 21.56 15.16 10.79
N TYR A 25 22.69 14.47 10.81
CA TYR A 25 23.99 15.05 11.10
C TYR A 25 24.92 14.77 9.93
N ARG A 26 25.56 15.80 9.39
CA ARG A 26 26.78 15.59 8.61
C ARG A 26 27.84 15.14 9.61
N ILE A 27 28.50 14.03 9.31
CA ILE A 27 29.46 13.42 10.23
C ILE A 27 30.77 13.14 9.50
N ASP A 28 31.90 13.34 10.15
CA ASP A 28 33.21 13.00 9.60
C ASP A 28 33.66 11.60 10.04
N VAL A 29 34.82 11.17 9.53
CA VAL A 29 35.37 9.85 9.82
C VAL A 29 35.77 9.70 11.28
N GLN A 30 36.25 10.76 11.94
CA GLN A 30 36.71 10.70 13.33
C GLN A 30 35.52 10.45 14.27
N HIS A 31 34.41 11.15 14.04
CA HIS A 31 33.17 10.97 14.79
C HIS A 31 32.54 9.59 14.54
N VAL A 32 32.56 9.09 13.30
CA VAL A 32 32.09 7.72 13.01
C VAL A 32 32.96 6.68 13.71
N SER A 33 34.28 6.80 13.65
CA SER A 33 35.21 5.92 14.36
C SER A 33 34.94 5.93 15.86
N ARG A 34 34.76 7.13 16.44
CA ARG A 34 34.49 7.26 17.87
C ARG A 34 33.14 6.66 18.28
N LEU A 35 32.09 6.85 17.46
CA LEU A 35 30.79 6.19 17.67
C LEU A 35 30.90 4.66 17.68
N LEU A 36 31.74 4.08 16.81
CA LEU A 36 31.98 2.63 16.77
C LEU A 36 32.72 2.14 18.02
N GLU A 37 33.73 2.88 18.48
CA GLU A 37 34.45 2.59 19.73
C GLU A 37 33.49 2.58 20.92
N LEU A 38 32.67 3.63 21.07
CA LEU A 38 31.66 3.75 22.12
C LEU A 38 30.59 2.64 22.02
N ALA A 39 30.14 2.32 20.80
CA ALA A 39 29.19 1.23 20.57
C ALA A 39 29.74 -0.13 21.00
N SER A 40 31.05 -0.34 20.81
CA SER A 40 31.79 -1.56 21.20
C SER A 40 32.15 -1.64 22.68
N GLY A 41 31.79 -0.63 23.49
CA GLY A 41 31.96 -0.63 24.93
C GLY A 41 33.14 0.21 25.44
N SER A 42 33.73 1.06 24.59
CA SER A 42 34.73 2.04 25.06
C SER A 42 34.06 3.07 25.97
N GLU A 43 34.80 3.51 27.01
CA GLU A 43 34.35 4.58 27.89
C GLU A 43 34.47 5.94 27.22
N MET A 44 33.66 6.90 27.68
CA MET A 44 33.80 8.29 27.27
C MET A 44 35.00 8.94 27.97
N HIS A 45 35.77 9.73 27.23
CA HIS A 45 37.01 10.37 27.66
C HIS A 45 36.86 11.91 27.85
N ASP A 46 35.66 12.47 27.64
CA ASP A 46 35.36 13.92 27.73
C ASP A 46 36.30 14.79 26.86
N ASP A 47 36.62 14.29 25.67
CA ASP A 47 37.22 15.10 24.60
C ASP A 47 36.12 15.82 23.78
N ASP A 48 36.55 16.65 22.81
CA ASP A 48 35.60 17.42 21.98
C ASP A 48 34.63 16.51 21.22
N ILE A 49 35.11 15.39 20.65
CA ILE A 49 34.29 14.45 19.88
C ILE A 49 33.24 13.79 20.78
N ASP A 50 33.65 13.36 21.97
CA ASP A 50 32.75 12.75 22.95
C ASP A 50 31.68 13.73 23.45
N ARG A 51 32.05 14.99 23.69
CA ARG A 51 31.09 16.04 24.03
C ARG A 51 30.09 16.28 22.91
N GLU A 52 30.54 16.42 21.67
CA GLU A 52 29.68 16.62 20.50
C GLU A 52 28.71 15.45 20.30
N ILE A 53 29.19 14.21 20.45
CA ILE A 53 28.36 12.99 20.38
C ILE A 53 27.29 12.97 21.49
N ALA A 54 27.66 13.33 22.72
CA ALA A 54 26.73 13.39 23.86
C ALA A 54 25.70 14.51 23.69
N GLU A 55 26.11 15.70 23.30
CA GLU A 55 25.23 16.84 23.06
C GLU A 55 24.23 16.58 21.93
N ALA A 56 24.65 15.85 20.89
CA ALA A 56 23.78 15.41 19.81
C ALA A 56 22.71 14.39 20.27
N GLY A 57 22.84 13.82 21.49
CA GLY A 57 21.91 12.85 22.05
C GLY A 57 21.89 11.52 21.30
N LEU A 58 22.99 11.18 20.62
CA LEU A 58 23.08 10.00 19.74
C LEU A 58 23.20 8.69 20.52
N LEU A 59 23.75 8.75 21.74
CA LEU A 59 23.98 7.58 22.58
C LEU A 59 22.70 7.18 23.30
N SER A 60 22.01 6.17 22.78
CA SER A 60 20.92 5.50 23.48
C SER A 60 21.42 4.24 24.18
N THR A 61 21.09 4.11 25.46
CA THR A 61 21.31 2.89 26.22
C THR A 61 20.14 1.93 25.94
N LEU A 62 20.43 0.92 25.13
CA LEU A 62 19.63 -0.27 24.81
C LEU A 62 18.61 -0.13 23.68
N ASP A 63 18.64 -1.14 22.80
CA ASP A 63 17.45 -1.55 22.06
C ASP A 63 16.42 -2.09 23.06
N PRO A 64 15.13 -1.73 22.92
CA PRO A 64 14.12 -2.23 23.86
C PRO A 64 14.06 -3.76 23.81
N GLU A 65 14.26 -4.40 24.97
CA GLU A 65 14.02 -5.83 25.18
C GLU A 65 12.54 -6.14 24.91
N GLY A 66 12.18 -6.39 23.66
CA GLY A 66 10.79 -6.60 23.25
C GLY A 66 10.45 -6.26 21.80
N TRP A 67 11.36 -5.68 21.01
CA TRP A 67 11.10 -5.51 19.57
C TRP A 67 11.21 -6.86 18.84
N GLY A 68 10.06 -7.47 18.53
CA GLY A 68 10.00 -8.80 17.90
C GLY A 68 10.13 -8.83 16.37
N TRP A 69 10.38 -7.68 15.72
CA TRP A 69 10.50 -7.56 14.26
C TRP A 69 11.93 -7.21 13.85
N ASP A 70 12.22 -7.23 12.55
CA ASP A 70 13.51 -6.79 12.02
C ASP A 70 13.73 -5.27 12.20
N CYS A 71 14.94 -4.82 11.85
CA CYS A 71 15.37 -3.42 12.00
C CYS A 71 14.66 -2.44 11.04
N LEU A 72 14.30 -2.86 9.82
CA LEU A 72 13.60 -2.00 8.85
C LEU A 72 12.19 -1.69 9.35
N SER A 73 11.52 -2.68 9.91
CA SER A 73 10.23 -2.50 10.58
C SER A 73 10.30 -1.47 11.69
N ARG A 74 11.41 -1.44 12.47
CA ARG A 74 11.61 -0.45 13.53
C ARG A 74 11.89 0.95 13.00
N ILE A 75 12.77 1.07 12.00
CA ILE A 75 13.07 2.34 11.33
C ILE A 75 11.78 2.94 10.77
N PHE A 76 10.96 2.13 10.09
CA PHE A 76 9.65 2.58 9.62
C PHE A 76 8.74 2.94 10.80
N HIS A 77 8.68 2.14 11.86
CA HIS A 77 7.79 2.40 13.00
C HIS A 77 8.12 3.71 13.72
N LEU A 78 9.40 3.98 14.01
CA LEU A 78 9.81 5.18 14.73
C LEU A 78 9.96 6.38 13.79
N GLY A 79 10.58 6.19 12.62
CA GLY A 79 10.84 7.24 11.63
C GLY A 79 9.63 7.81 10.90
N THR A 80 8.41 7.33 11.20
CA THR A 80 7.14 7.85 10.66
C THR A 80 6.17 8.32 11.76
N GLN A 81 6.60 8.29 13.02
CA GLN A 81 5.90 8.98 14.11
C GLN A 81 6.06 10.50 13.97
N VAL A 82 5.24 11.26 14.68
CA VAL A 82 5.39 12.72 14.78
C VAL A 82 5.97 12.99 16.17
N PRO A 83 7.21 13.48 16.30
CA PRO A 83 7.79 13.84 17.58
C PRO A 83 6.94 14.92 18.28
N ALA A 84 6.75 14.78 19.60
CA ALA A 84 5.98 15.76 20.38
C ALA A 84 6.63 17.16 20.38
N THR A 85 7.95 17.22 20.20
CA THR A 85 8.74 18.45 20.11
C THR A 85 8.46 19.27 18.85
N ASP A 86 7.84 18.66 17.82
CA ASP A 86 7.61 19.31 16.52
C ASP A 86 6.28 20.08 16.45
N GLN A 87 5.54 20.18 17.57
CA GLN A 87 4.24 20.86 17.62
C GLN A 87 4.30 22.14 18.46
N PRO A 88 4.75 23.28 17.90
CA PRO A 88 4.45 24.57 18.51
C PRO A 88 2.93 24.80 18.47
N PRO A 89 2.34 25.42 19.50
CA PRO A 89 0.92 25.76 19.47
C PRO A 89 0.63 26.75 18.33
N GLU A 90 -0.25 26.37 17.40
CA GLU A 90 -0.83 27.30 16.42
C GLU A 90 -1.89 28.18 17.11
N GLU A 91 -1.74 29.51 17.02
CA GLU A 91 -2.75 30.46 17.52
C GLU A 91 -4.09 30.32 16.78
N THR A 92 -4.03 30.00 15.47
CA THR A 92 -5.20 29.74 14.63
C THR A 92 -5.09 28.33 14.05
N PRO A 93 -5.92 27.37 14.51
CA PRO A 93 -5.88 26.00 14.00
C PRO A 93 -6.03 25.96 12.47
N TYR A 94 -5.20 25.14 11.82
CA TYR A 94 -5.21 24.90 10.38
C TYR A 94 -4.67 26.02 9.49
N LEU A 95 -4.27 27.18 10.03
CA LEU A 95 -3.74 28.25 9.19
C LEU A 95 -2.49 27.80 8.42
N GLY A 96 -1.52 27.18 9.11
CA GLY A 96 -0.31 26.66 8.47
C GLY A 96 -0.62 25.57 7.45
N TYR A 97 -1.63 24.73 7.71
CA TYR A 97 -2.10 23.74 6.74
C TYR A 97 -2.70 24.40 5.48
N VAL A 98 -3.52 25.43 5.63
CA VAL A 98 -4.15 26.15 4.51
C VAL A 98 -3.10 26.88 3.68
N GLU A 99 -2.16 27.60 4.32
CA GLU A 99 -1.05 28.28 3.65
C GLU A 99 -0.18 27.29 2.85
N ARG A 100 0.09 26.12 3.44
CA ARG A 100 0.78 25.03 2.77
C ARG A 100 0.01 24.50 1.57
N CYS A 101 -1.30 24.31 1.68
CA CYS A 101 -2.12 23.90 0.56
C CYS A 101 -2.13 24.95 -0.56
N ALA A 102 -2.18 26.24 -0.22
CA ALA A 102 -2.12 27.33 -1.19
C ALA A 102 -0.78 27.36 -1.94
N SER A 103 0.35 27.17 -1.24
CA SER A 103 1.69 27.23 -1.84
C SER A 103 1.99 26.10 -2.84
N ILE A 104 1.26 24.99 -2.78
CA ILE A 104 1.43 23.84 -3.69
C ILE A 104 0.32 23.71 -4.74
N ALA A 105 -0.69 24.58 -4.71
CA ALA A 105 -1.93 24.45 -5.50
C ALA A 105 -1.69 24.47 -7.02
N ASP A 106 -0.64 25.14 -7.50
CA ASP A 106 -0.36 25.23 -8.94
C ASP A 106 0.28 23.98 -9.54
N ARG A 107 0.65 23.00 -8.70
CA ARG A 107 1.33 21.77 -9.10
C ARG A 107 0.53 20.50 -8.77
N ILE A 108 -0.79 20.62 -8.62
CA ILE A 108 -1.67 19.49 -8.32
C ILE A 108 -1.50 18.39 -9.39
N PRO A 109 -1.13 17.16 -9.01
CA PRO A 109 -1.09 16.03 -9.93
C PRO A 109 -2.46 15.70 -10.50
N SER A 110 -2.50 15.16 -11.73
CA SER A 110 -3.76 14.69 -12.33
C SER A 110 -4.45 13.67 -11.42
N ASN A 111 -5.77 13.81 -11.27
CA ASN A 111 -6.59 12.80 -10.58
C ASN A 111 -6.81 11.55 -11.43
N GLU A 112 -6.67 11.70 -12.74
CA GLU A 112 -6.90 10.62 -13.70
C GLU A 112 -5.57 10.09 -14.21
N VAL A 113 -5.37 8.78 -14.05
CA VAL A 113 -4.28 8.04 -14.68
C VAL A 113 -4.84 7.40 -15.94
N LEU A 114 -4.30 7.77 -17.10
CA LEU A 114 -4.75 7.25 -18.40
C LEU A 114 -3.65 6.40 -19.00
N ARG A 115 -3.57 5.14 -18.58
CA ARG A 115 -2.63 4.20 -19.19
C ARG A 115 -2.97 4.00 -20.68
N PRO A 116 -1.99 4.06 -21.59
CA PRO A 116 -2.25 3.85 -23.01
C PRO A 116 -2.63 2.39 -23.27
N GLY A 117 -3.43 2.15 -24.32
CA GLY A 117 -3.82 0.80 -24.73
C GLY A 117 -5.24 0.73 -25.28
N PRO A 118 -5.62 -0.38 -25.96
CA PRO A 118 -7.00 -0.63 -26.36
C PRO A 118 -7.97 -0.51 -25.18
N LEU A 119 -9.10 0.15 -25.41
CA LEU A 119 -10.11 0.39 -24.39
C LEU A 119 -11.22 -0.65 -24.46
N THR A 120 -11.67 -1.09 -23.29
CA THR A 120 -12.89 -1.87 -23.12
C THR A 120 -13.82 -1.12 -22.18
N HIS A 121 -15.00 -0.73 -22.66
CA HIS A 121 -16.04 -0.17 -21.81
C HIS A 121 -16.64 -1.26 -20.94
N LEU A 122 -16.80 -0.96 -19.65
CA LEU A 122 -17.45 -1.86 -18.72
C LEU A 122 -18.97 -1.70 -18.79
N PRO A 123 -19.75 -2.78 -18.56
CA PRO A 123 -21.18 -2.68 -18.34
C PRO A 123 -21.48 -1.71 -17.20
N SER A 124 -22.57 -0.93 -17.32
CA SER A 124 -22.95 0.04 -16.29
C SER A 124 -22.98 -0.61 -14.91
N PRO A 125 -22.41 0.01 -13.87
CA PRO A 125 -22.38 -0.55 -12.53
C PRO A 125 -23.80 -0.74 -12.00
N ARG A 126 -24.06 -1.89 -11.40
CA ARG A 126 -25.30 -2.15 -10.67
C ARG A 126 -25.04 -1.92 -9.19
N LEU A 127 -26.05 -1.34 -8.52
CA LEU A 127 -26.08 -1.38 -7.07
C LEU A 127 -26.19 -2.83 -6.62
N VAL A 128 -25.39 -3.22 -5.63
CA VAL A 128 -25.49 -4.56 -5.04
C VAL A 128 -26.76 -4.60 -4.21
N THR A 129 -27.83 -5.08 -4.82
CA THR A 129 -29.16 -5.18 -4.20
C THR A 129 -29.47 -6.63 -3.84
N GLY A 130 -30.04 -6.87 -2.65
CA GLY A 130 -30.52 -8.19 -2.24
C GLY A 130 -29.77 -8.81 -1.06
N SER A 131 -28.59 -8.31 -0.72
CA SER A 131 -27.85 -8.71 0.49
C SER A 131 -28.09 -7.70 1.60
N ASP A 132 -28.46 -8.16 2.79
CA ASP A 132 -28.47 -7.33 4.00
C ASP A 132 -27.03 -7.07 4.47
N PHE A 133 -26.72 -5.84 4.88
CA PHE A 133 -25.37 -5.46 5.32
C PHE A 133 -24.89 -6.30 6.52
N GLY A 134 -25.78 -6.59 7.47
CA GLY A 134 -25.47 -7.43 8.63
C GLY A 134 -25.14 -8.87 8.22
N SER A 135 -25.87 -9.42 7.25
CA SER A 135 -25.57 -10.73 6.66
C SER A 135 -24.25 -10.73 5.91
N THR A 136 -23.97 -9.72 5.07
CA THR A 136 -22.69 -9.61 4.36
C THR A 136 -21.49 -9.57 5.33
N LEU A 137 -21.58 -8.82 6.42
CA LEU A 137 -20.51 -8.78 7.44
C LEU A 137 -20.27 -10.16 8.08
N ARG A 138 -21.35 -10.91 8.34
CA ARG A 138 -21.30 -12.25 8.96
C ARG A 138 -20.74 -13.30 8.00
N GLU A 139 -21.13 -13.23 6.73
CA GLU A 139 -20.77 -14.20 5.70
C GLU A 139 -19.37 -13.94 5.11
N ARG A 140 -18.88 -12.69 5.18
CA ARG A 140 -17.57 -12.32 4.66
C ARG A 140 -16.50 -13.21 5.28
N GLN A 141 -15.77 -13.92 4.43
CA GLN A 141 -14.64 -14.77 4.79
C GLN A 141 -13.61 -14.77 3.66
N THR A 142 -12.36 -15.01 4.02
CA THR A 142 -11.28 -15.20 3.03
C THR A 142 -11.32 -16.63 2.49
N CYS A 143 -11.50 -16.77 1.18
CA CYS A 143 -11.41 -18.04 0.49
C CYS A 143 -9.96 -18.33 0.10
N ARG A 144 -9.59 -19.61 0.14
CA ARG A 144 -8.28 -20.14 -0.25
C ARG A 144 -8.39 -21.40 -1.12
N SER A 145 -9.60 -21.73 -1.57
CA SER A 145 -9.84 -22.80 -2.55
C SER A 145 -10.93 -22.35 -3.51
N PHE A 146 -10.50 -21.95 -4.70
CA PHE A 146 -11.38 -21.52 -5.78
C PHE A 146 -11.69 -22.67 -6.72
N PHE A 147 -12.76 -22.52 -7.49
CA PHE A 147 -13.08 -23.32 -8.64
C PHE A 147 -12.61 -22.57 -9.87
N ASN A 148 -11.98 -23.27 -10.82
CA ASN A 148 -11.64 -22.70 -12.12
C ASN A 148 -12.91 -22.51 -12.97
N GLN A 149 -13.74 -21.56 -12.55
CA GLN A 149 -15.03 -21.21 -13.13
C GLN A 149 -15.02 -19.73 -13.49
N SER A 150 -15.60 -19.40 -14.65
CA SER A 150 -15.68 -18.03 -15.12
C SER A 150 -16.62 -17.19 -14.26
N VAL A 151 -16.20 -15.95 -13.97
CA VAL A 151 -17.09 -14.89 -13.45
C VAL A 151 -17.53 -14.00 -14.61
N GLY A 152 -18.76 -13.47 -14.60
CA GLY A 152 -19.22 -12.57 -15.65
C GLY A 152 -18.57 -11.19 -15.58
N LEU A 153 -18.46 -10.52 -16.73
CA LEU A 153 -17.92 -9.16 -16.81
C LEU A 153 -18.74 -8.16 -15.98
N GLN A 154 -20.05 -8.40 -15.83
CA GLN A 154 -20.89 -7.53 -15.01
C GLN A 154 -20.50 -7.60 -13.52
N GLU A 155 -20.25 -8.78 -12.95
CA GLU A 155 -19.82 -8.86 -11.55
C GLU A 155 -18.42 -8.27 -11.32
N VAL A 156 -17.51 -8.42 -12.29
CA VAL A 156 -16.20 -7.74 -12.26
C VAL A 156 -16.39 -6.22 -12.31
N SER A 157 -17.27 -5.73 -13.19
CA SER A 157 -17.62 -4.30 -13.31
C SER A 157 -18.15 -3.74 -11.98
N ASP A 158 -19.14 -4.41 -11.40
CA ASP A 158 -19.78 -4.03 -10.14
C ASP A 158 -18.74 -3.99 -8.99
N THR A 159 -17.85 -5.00 -8.94
CA THR A 159 -16.78 -5.08 -7.94
C THR A 159 -15.76 -3.94 -8.08
N LEU A 160 -15.29 -3.67 -9.32
CA LEU A 160 -14.33 -2.60 -9.59
C LEU A 160 -14.90 -1.22 -9.29
N TRP A 161 -16.14 -0.96 -9.71
CA TRP A 161 -16.77 0.33 -9.50
C TRP A 161 -17.06 0.60 -8.02
N ALA A 162 -17.67 -0.36 -7.32
CA ALA A 162 -18.00 -0.17 -5.90
C ALA A 162 -16.76 -0.04 -5.01
N THR A 163 -15.62 -0.63 -5.42
CA THR A 163 -14.35 -0.56 -4.66
C THR A 163 -13.50 0.65 -5.05
N PHE A 164 -13.31 0.88 -6.35
CA PHE A 164 -12.31 1.82 -6.87
C PHE A 164 -12.90 2.96 -7.72
N GLY A 165 -14.19 2.90 -8.07
CA GLY A 165 -14.83 3.87 -8.96
C GLY A 165 -15.08 5.22 -8.29
N ALA A 166 -15.27 6.25 -9.14
CA ALA A 166 -15.68 7.58 -8.72
C ALA A 166 -17.19 7.64 -8.38
N VAL A 167 -17.60 6.89 -7.35
CA VAL A 167 -19.01 6.65 -6.98
C VAL A 167 -19.79 7.93 -6.67
N HIS A 168 -19.11 8.97 -6.19
CA HIS A 168 -19.72 10.26 -5.84
C HIS A 168 -19.43 11.36 -6.86
N GLY A 169 -19.10 11.00 -8.10
CA GLY A 169 -18.73 11.93 -9.16
C GLY A 169 -17.21 12.03 -9.34
N ASP A 170 -16.81 12.64 -10.46
CA ASP A 170 -15.44 12.74 -10.96
C ASP A 170 -14.58 13.83 -10.29
N SER A 171 -15.19 14.64 -9.42
CA SER A 171 -14.57 15.82 -8.82
C SER A 171 -15.16 16.12 -7.44
N ARG A 172 -14.48 16.99 -6.69
CA ARG A 172 -14.96 17.56 -5.43
C ARG A 172 -15.69 18.90 -5.66
N SER A 173 -16.77 18.88 -6.44
CA SER A 173 -17.58 20.08 -6.71
C SER A 173 -18.12 20.71 -5.43
N ASP A 174 -18.35 19.91 -4.39
CA ASP A 174 -18.71 20.37 -3.05
C ASP A 174 -17.69 21.34 -2.43
N LEU A 175 -16.42 21.27 -2.82
CA LEU A 175 -15.39 22.23 -2.40
C LEU A 175 -15.50 23.56 -3.16
N SER A 176 -15.88 23.51 -4.43
CA SER A 176 -16.09 24.72 -5.25
C SER A 176 -17.19 25.60 -4.67
N ASP A 177 -18.27 24.99 -4.15
CA ASP A 177 -19.38 25.70 -3.49
C ASP A 177 -18.94 26.46 -2.23
N LEU A 178 -17.82 26.06 -1.64
CA LEU A 178 -17.18 26.69 -0.48
C LEU A 178 -16.05 27.67 -0.87
N GLY A 179 -15.90 27.98 -2.17
CA GLY A 179 -14.83 28.84 -2.68
C GLY A 179 -13.43 28.19 -2.67
N MET A 180 -13.37 26.87 -2.49
CA MET A 180 -12.12 26.11 -2.50
C MET A 180 -11.88 25.47 -3.87
N ARG A 181 -10.60 25.25 -4.22
CA ARG A 181 -10.25 24.54 -5.45
C ARG A 181 -10.67 23.06 -5.35
N PRO A 182 -11.43 22.51 -6.33
CA PRO A 182 -11.86 21.12 -6.28
C PRO A 182 -10.68 20.19 -6.56
N VAL A 183 -10.18 19.51 -5.52
CA VAL A 183 -9.05 18.57 -5.62
C VAL A 183 -9.52 17.17 -5.23
N GLY A 184 -9.24 16.20 -6.09
CA GLY A 184 -9.60 14.79 -5.90
C GLY A 184 -11.04 14.47 -6.30
N TYR A 185 -11.44 13.25 -5.94
CA TYR A 185 -12.80 12.71 -6.06
C TYR A 185 -13.04 11.76 -4.87
N ARG A 186 -14.25 11.21 -4.73
CA ARG A 186 -14.58 10.28 -3.63
C ARG A 186 -14.94 8.89 -4.15
N ARG A 187 -14.38 7.89 -3.49
CA ARG A 187 -14.79 6.49 -3.53
C ARG A 187 -15.72 6.19 -2.35
N THR A 188 -16.28 5.00 -2.31
CA THR A 188 -16.95 4.46 -1.13
C THR A 188 -15.98 4.30 0.05
N SER A 189 -14.74 3.90 -0.22
CA SER A 189 -13.66 3.84 0.77
C SER A 189 -13.07 5.24 1.06
N PRO A 190 -12.75 5.55 2.32
CA PRO A 190 -12.07 6.78 2.66
C PRO A 190 -10.63 6.80 2.12
N SER A 191 -10.06 7.99 1.99
CA SER A 191 -8.64 8.18 1.67
C SER A 191 -8.11 9.43 2.38
N GLY A 192 -6.89 9.34 2.89
CA GLY A 192 -6.20 10.47 3.52
C GLY A 192 -6.20 11.73 2.65
N GLY A 193 -6.76 12.82 3.18
CA GLY A 193 -6.86 14.09 2.45
C GLY A 193 -7.68 14.02 1.16
N SER A 194 -8.53 13.00 0.99
CA SER A 194 -9.33 12.72 -0.21
C SER A 194 -8.51 12.53 -1.49
N MET A 195 -7.24 12.11 -1.36
CA MET A 195 -6.31 12.06 -2.49
C MET A 195 -6.54 10.87 -3.42
N GLN A 196 -7.09 9.76 -2.92
CA GLN A 196 -7.31 8.53 -3.70
C GLN A 196 -6.07 8.14 -4.52
N PRO A 197 -4.91 7.91 -3.89
CA PRO A 197 -3.66 7.63 -4.60
C PRO A 197 -3.64 6.23 -5.22
N SER A 198 -4.55 5.33 -4.81
CA SER A 198 -4.47 3.93 -5.18
C SER A 198 -5.03 3.67 -6.58
N GLU A 199 -4.24 3.02 -7.45
CA GLU A 199 -4.65 2.67 -8.81
C GLU A 199 -4.85 1.15 -8.96
N PRO A 200 -6.03 0.70 -9.42
CA PRO A 200 -6.36 -0.72 -9.58
C PRO A 200 -5.97 -1.26 -10.96
N TYR A 201 -5.30 -2.42 -10.97
CA TYR A 201 -4.96 -3.16 -12.17
C TYR A 201 -5.60 -4.55 -12.14
N LEU A 202 -6.58 -4.77 -13.00
CA LEU A 202 -7.29 -6.04 -13.16
C LEU A 202 -6.41 -7.04 -13.92
N VAL A 203 -6.17 -8.19 -13.33
CA VAL A 203 -5.64 -9.39 -13.98
C VAL A 203 -6.83 -10.31 -14.29
N ALA A 204 -7.33 -10.27 -15.53
CA ALA A 204 -8.45 -11.09 -15.98
C ALA A 204 -7.94 -12.47 -16.44
N LEU A 205 -8.27 -13.52 -15.68
CA LEU A 205 -7.82 -14.90 -15.92
C LEU A 205 -8.93 -15.75 -16.55
N ASN A 206 -10.16 -15.64 -16.05
CA ASN A 206 -11.33 -16.36 -16.53
C ASN A 206 -12.58 -15.49 -16.32
N VAL A 207 -12.73 -14.45 -17.14
CA VAL A 207 -13.85 -13.50 -17.08
C VAL A 207 -14.68 -13.63 -18.35
N ALA A 208 -15.93 -14.07 -18.23
CA ALA A 208 -16.84 -14.20 -19.37
C ALA A 208 -17.19 -12.81 -19.93
N GLY A 209 -16.95 -12.60 -21.22
CA GLY A 209 -17.14 -11.31 -21.88
C GLY A 209 -15.93 -10.38 -21.88
N LEU A 210 -14.78 -10.81 -21.34
CA LEU A 210 -13.53 -10.05 -21.37
C LEU A 210 -12.36 -10.96 -21.77
N LYS A 211 -11.54 -10.49 -22.71
CA LYS A 211 -10.33 -11.23 -23.10
C LYS A 211 -9.36 -11.33 -21.90
N GLN A 212 -8.71 -12.47 -21.74
CA GLN A 212 -7.62 -12.59 -20.76
C GLN A 212 -6.56 -11.50 -20.98
N GLY A 213 -6.17 -10.82 -19.91
CA GLY A 213 -5.26 -9.69 -19.97
C GLY A 213 -5.03 -9.03 -18.62
N VAL A 214 -4.01 -8.17 -18.59
CA VAL A 214 -3.82 -7.18 -17.53
C VAL A 214 -4.38 -5.86 -18.02
N TYR A 215 -5.19 -5.22 -17.19
CA TYR A 215 -5.87 -3.98 -17.51
C TYR A 215 -5.70 -2.97 -16.40
N HIS A 216 -5.46 -1.70 -16.73
CA HIS A 216 -5.64 -0.60 -15.78
C HIS A 216 -7.11 -0.18 -15.77
N TYR A 217 -7.72 -0.14 -14.59
CA TYR A 217 -9.10 0.34 -14.45
C TYR A 217 -9.10 1.86 -14.23
N ARG A 218 -9.68 2.59 -15.19
CA ARG A 218 -9.81 4.04 -15.14
C ARG A 218 -11.01 4.40 -14.26
N SER A 219 -10.75 4.58 -12.97
CA SER A 219 -11.76 4.79 -11.92
C SER A 219 -12.84 5.84 -12.21
N ILE A 220 -12.46 6.95 -12.87
CA ILE A 220 -13.38 8.05 -13.19
C ILE A 220 -14.25 7.70 -14.41
N ARG A 221 -13.65 7.13 -15.45
CA ARG A 221 -14.34 6.80 -16.71
C ARG A 221 -15.09 5.49 -16.71
N HIS A 222 -14.84 4.64 -15.71
CA HIS A 222 -15.40 3.30 -15.62
C HIS A 222 -15.12 2.45 -16.87
N GLU A 223 -13.86 2.37 -17.25
CA GLU A 223 -13.38 1.61 -18.41
C GLU A 223 -12.03 0.94 -18.12
N LEU A 224 -11.66 -0.04 -18.94
CA LEU A 224 -10.40 -0.77 -18.84
C LEU A 224 -9.46 -0.37 -19.97
N SER A 225 -8.20 -0.10 -19.66
CA SER A 225 -7.11 0.02 -20.64
C SER A 225 -6.26 -1.24 -20.64
N TYR A 226 -6.15 -1.92 -21.78
CA TYR A 226 -5.31 -3.11 -21.90
C TYR A 226 -3.82 -2.74 -21.77
N ILE A 227 -3.12 -3.43 -20.87
CA ILE A 227 -1.70 -3.21 -20.57
C ILE A 227 -0.84 -4.33 -21.15
N ALA A 228 -1.19 -5.58 -20.84
CA ALA A 228 -0.35 -6.73 -21.18
C ALA A 228 -1.18 -8.02 -21.25
N GLN A 229 -0.57 -9.08 -21.76
CA GLN A 229 -1.12 -10.43 -21.70
C GLN A 229 -1.23 -10.88 -20.24
N ALA A 230 -2.31 -11.60 -19.89
CA ALA A 230 -2.44 -12.19 -18.57
C ALA A 230 -1.28 -13.17 -18.31
N PRO A 231 -0.73 -13.21 -17.09
CA PRO A 231 0.17 -14.28 -16.70
C PRO A 231 -0.57 -15.62 -16.73
N ASP A 232 0.11 -16.68 -17.14
CA ASP A 232 -0.39 -18.03 -16.92
C ASP A 232 -0.42 -18.38 -15.42
N ALA A 233 -1.03 -19.53 -15.11
CA ALA A 233 -1.21 -20.00 -13.75
C ALA A 233 0.10 -20.16 -12.95
N GLU A 234 1.19 -20.58 -13.61
CA GLU A 234 2.48 -20.77 -12.95
C GLU A 234 3.13 -19.42 -12.67
N ARG A 235 3.09 -18.51 -13.64
CA ARG A 235 3.64 -17.17 -13.51
C ARG A 235 2.91 -16.36 -12.44
N ILE A 236 1.58 -16.40 -12.36
CA ILE A 236 0.86 -15.66 -11.31
C ILE A 236 1.16 -16.22 -9.92
N CYS A 237 1.26 -17.55 -9.78
CA CYS A 237 1.68 -18.17 -8.52
C CYS A 237 3.09 -17.70 -8.13
N ARG A 238 4.05 -17.68 -9.07
CA ARG A 238 5.41 -17.21 -8.80
C ARG A 238 5.44 -15.76 -8.36
N ILE A 239 4.73 -14.88 -9.05
CA ILE A 239 4.59 -13.46 -8.67
C ILE A 239 4.05 -13.36 -7.24
N LEU A 240 3.07 -14.18 -6.88
CA LEU A 240 2.48 -14.25 -5.55
C LEU A 240 3.25 -15.20 -4.61
N CYS A 241 4.58 -15.28 -4.74
CA CYS A 241 5.46 -16.07 -3.88
C CYS A 241 5.02 -17.53 -3.68
N ASN A 242 4.61 -18.18 -4.77
CA ASN A 242 4.12 -19.56 -4.84
C ASN A 242 2.83 -19.83 -4.04
N GLN A 243 2.02 -18.81 -3.77
CA GLN A 243 0.68 -19.01 -3.20
C GLN A 243 -0.26 -19.61 -4.27
N THR A 244 -0.36 -20.94 -4.27
CA THR A 244 -1.09 -21.74 -5.28
C THR A 244 -2.59 -21.48 -5.35
N VAL A 245 -3.16 -20.83 -4.34
CA VAL A 245 -4.54 -20.30 -4.33
C VAL A 245 -4.82 -19.47 -5.60
N ALA A 246 -3.80 -18.79 -6.14
CA ALA A 246 -3.90 -17.96 -7.32
C ALA A 246 -4.26 -18.70 -8.62
N LYS A 247 -3.99 -20.01 -8.68
CA LYS A 247 -4.13 -20.83 -9.90
C LYS A 247 -5.55 -20.89 -10.43
N ASP A 248 -6.53 -20.95 -9.52
CA ASP A 248 -7.94 -21.16 -9.85
C ASP A 248 -8.78 -19.87 -9.74
N LEU A 249 -8.13 -18.71 -9.64
CA LEU A 249 -8.82 -17.42 -9.60
C LEU A 249 -9.49 -17.10 -10.95
N ALA A 250 -10.68 -16.51 -10.89
CA ALA A 250 -11.32 -15.95 -12.07
C ALA A 250 -10.69 -14.60 -12.46
N TYR A 251 -10.33 -13.80 -11.47
CA TYR A 251 -9.57 -12.57 -11.68
C TYR A 251 -8.81 -12.16 -10.42
N GLY A 252 -7.86 -11.25 -10.59
CA GLY A 252 -7.17 -10.57 -9.51
C GLY A 252 -7.14 -9.07 -9.73
N VAL A 253 -6.91 -8.29 -8.69
CA VAL A 253 -6.65 -6.86 -8.78
C VAL A 253 -5.40 -6.54 -7.98
N PHE A 254 -4.35 -6.10 -8.66
CA PHE A 254 -3.25 -5.43 -7.99
C PHE A 254 -3.68 -4.00 -7.65
N VAL A 255 -3.51 -3.63 -6.40
CA VAL A 255 -3.72 -2.27 -5.91
C VAL A 255 -2.34 -1.63 -5.77
N THR A 256 -2.07 -0.66 -6.63
CA THR A 256 -0.86 0.17 -6.55
C THR A 256 -1.15 1.45 -5.78
N SER A 257 -0.12 2.22 -5.43
CA SER A 257 -0.26 3.58 -4.90
C SER A 257 0.65 4.55 -5.65
N ARG A 258 0.08 5.70 -6.04
CA ARG A 258 0.76 6.87 -6.58
C ARG A 258 1.44 7.65 -5.46
N PHE A 259 2.68 7.28 -5.15
CA PHE A 259 3.48 7.98 -4.16
C PHE A 259 3.79 9.41 -4.57
N ASP A 260 3.90 9.68 -5.87
CA ASP A 260 4.06 11.02 -6.40
C ASP A 260 2.94 11.98 -6.01
N LYS A 261 1.70 11.49 -6.06
CA LYS A 261 0.52 12.19 -5.59
C LYS A 261 0.56 12.44 -4.09
N LEU A 262 1.07 11.48 -3.32
CA LEU A 262 1.15 11.58 -1.88
C LEU A 262 2.25 12.53 -1.42
N TRP A 263 3.49 12.40 -1.90
CA TRP A 263 4.57 13.28 -1.47
C TRP A 263 4.46 14.70 -2.02
N TRP A 264 3.69 14.94 -3.09
CA TRP A 264 3.31 16.31 -3.48
C TRP A 264 2.55 17.01 -2.35
N LYS A 265 1.54 16.35 -1.76
CA LYS A 265 0.73 16.93 -0.68
C LYS A 265 1.37 16.77 0.69
N TYR A 266 2.04 15.65 0.92
CA TYR A 266 2.56 15.18 2.20
C TYR A 266 4.00 14.67 2.02
N PRO A 267 5.00 15.56 1.81
CA PRO A 267 6.41 15.20 1.57
C PRO A 267 7.10 14.73 2.86
N HIS A 268 6.52 13.73 3.52
CA HIS A 268 7.03 13.12 4.75
C HIS A 268 6.64 11.64 4.80
N SER A 269 7.49 10.83 5.44
CA SER A 269 7.38 9.37 5.50
C SER A 269 6.04 8.85 6.06
N ARG A 270 5.38 9.63 6.94
CA ARG A 270 4.05 9.29 7.48
C ARG A 270 2.97 9.10 6.40
N ALA A 271 3.10 9.75 5.24
CA ALA A 271 2.16 9.59 4.13
C ALA A 271 2.10 8.14 3.63
N TYR A 272 3.20 7.39 3.75
CA TYR A 272 3.25 5.97 3.40
C TYR A 272 2.36 5.12 4.31
N ARG A 273 2.30 5.43 5.62
CA ARG A 273 1.36 4.75 6.54
C ARG A 273 -0.09 4.94 6.11
N VAL A 274 -0.42 6.16 5.70
CA VAL A 274 -1.76 6.51 5.23
C VAL A 274 -2.06 5.76 3.93
N ALA A 275 -1.10 5.63 3.01
CA ALA A 275 -1.25 4.81 1.81
C ALA A 275 -1.61 3.35 2.14
N LEU A 276 -0.93 2.74 3.11
CA LEU A 276 -1.23 1.37 3.56
C LEU A 276 -2.64 1.26 4.17
N MET A 277 -3.07 2.25 4.95
CA MET A 277 -4.42 2.29 5.53
C MET A 277 -5.50 2.48 4.46
N ASP A 278 -5.29 3.36 3.49
CA ASP A 278 -6.18 3.58 2.35
C ASP A 278 -6.37 2.25 1.58
N VAL A 279 -5.29 1.50 1.34
CA VAL A 279 -5.36 0.15 0.76
C VAL A 279 -6.14 -0.80 1.66
N GLY A 280 -5.92 -0.80 2.98
CA GLY A 280 -6.71 -1.62 3.91
C GLY A 280 -8.21 -1.36 3.85
N CYS A 281 -8.62 -0.10 3.68
CA CYS A 281 -10.02 0.26 3.46
C CYS A 281 -10.56 -0.30 2.14
N LEU A 282 -9.79 -0.21 1.05
CA LEU A 282 -10.15 -0.78 -0.25
C LEU A 282 -10.26 -2.31 -0.20
N VAL A 283 -9.34 -2.97 0.51
CA VAL A 283 -9.36 -4.43 0.73
C VAL A 283 -10.68 -4.86 1.39
N GLN A 284 -11.09 -4.17 2.46
CA GLN A 284 -12.33 -4.48 3.15
C GLN A 284 -13.56 -4.22 2.25
N THR A 285 -13.59 -3.11 1.52
CA THR A 285 -14.67 -2.82 0.58
C THR A 285 -14.77 -3.90 -0.49
N PHE A 286 -13.65 -4.31 -1.10
CA PHE A 286 -13.61 -5.40 -2.07
C PHE A 286 -14.19 -6.69 -1.50
N GLN A 287 -13.76 -7.10 -0.28
CA GLN A 287 -14.27 -8.31 0.35
C GLN A 287 -15.78 -8.26 0.58
N LEU A 288 -16.32 -7.14 1.05
CA LEU A 288 -17.75 -6.99 1.31
C LEU A 288 -18.56 -7.00 0.02
N VAL A 289 -18.10 -6.29 -1.01
CA VAL A 289 -18.75 -6.26 -2.32
C VAL A 289 -18.73 -7.64 -2.97
N SER A 290 -17.59 -8.33 -2.99
CA SER A 290 -17.51 -9.71 -3.49
C SER A 290 -18.47 -10.63 -2.74
N THR A 291 -18.47 -10.56 -1.40
CA THR A 291 -19.38 -11.37 -0.55
C THR A 291 -20.84 -11.12 -0.92
N ALA A 292 -21.25 -9.86 -1.03
CA ALA A 292 -22.62 -9.51 -1.38
C ALA A 292 -23.01 -9.94 -2.82
N LEU A 293 -22.04 -10.02 -3.74
CA LEU A 293 -22.22 -10.58 -5.08
C LEU A 293 -22.18 -12.12 -5.11
N GLY A 294 -21.99 -12.79 -3.97
CA GLY A 294 -21.84 -14.25 -3.89
C GLY A 294 -20.51 -14.77 -4.44
N ILE A 295 -19.52 -13.90 -4.61
CA ILE A 295 -18.18 -14.21 -5.10
C ILE A 295 -17.22 -14.28 -3.92
N GLN A 296 -16.36 -15.29 -3.90
CA GLN A 296 -15.34 -15.42 -2.87
C GLN A 296 -14.13 -14.54 -3.20
N SER A 297 -13.44 -14.06 -2.16
CA SER A 297 -12.26 -13.21 -2.30
C SER A 297 -11.07 -13.70 -1.48
N TRP A 298 -9.88 -13.34 -1.93
CA TRP A 298 -8.60 -13.69 -1.32
C TRP A 298 -7.62 -12.51 -1.34
N PRO A 299 -7.43 -11.82 -0.21
CA PRO A 299 -6.44 -10.76 -0.07
C PRO A 299 -5.05 -11.34 0.24
N THR A 300 -4.01 -10.82 -0.38
CA THR A 300 -2.62 -11.08 0.02
C THR A 300 -1.74 -9.86 -0.22
N GLY A 301 -0.88 -9.57 0.76
CA GLY A 301 0.20 -8.58 0.64
C GLY A 301 1.55 -9.21 0.32
N TYR A 302 1.58 -10.52 0.06
CA TYR A 302 2.83 -11.26 -0.15
C TYR A 302 3.00 -11.57 -1.63
N PHE A 303 3.92 -10.86 -2.29
CA PHE A 303 4.25 -11.03 -3.70
C PHE A 303 5.65 -10.45 -3.97
N ILE A 304 6.19 -10.75 -5.14
CA ILE A 304 7.47 -10.20 -5.60
C ILE A 304 7.19 -8.84 -6.24
N ASP A 305 7.50 -7.74 -5.52
CA ASP A 305 7.21 -6.37 -5.95
C ASP A 305 7.72 -6.04 -7.34
N SER A 306 8.97 -6.45 -7.66
CA SER A 306 9.58 -6.19 -8.97
C SER A 306 8.81 -6.86 -10.12
N ASP A 307 8.33 -8.08 -9.92
CA ASP A 307 7.61 -8.83 -10.94
C ASP A 307 6.19 -8.30 -11.09
N ALA A 308 5.54 -7.94 -9.99
CA ALA A 308 4.24 -7.27 -10.01
C ALA A 308 4.35 -5.94 -10.75
N ASN A 309 5.28 -5.07 -10.37
CA ASN A 309 5.47 -3.76 -11.00
C ASN A 309 5.78 -3.88 -12.51
N THR A 310 6.61 -4.85 -12.89
CA THR A 310 6.91 -5.16 -14.30
C THR A 310 5.65 -5.61 -15.05
N LEU A 311 4.83 -6.48 -14.46
CA LEU A 311 3.58 -6.94 -15.08
C LEU A 311 2.59 -5.78 -15.32
N LEU A 312 2.55 -4.81 -14.40
CA LEU A 312 1.65 -3.66 -14.45
C LEU A 312 2.18 -2.49 -15.30
N GLY A 313 3.46 -2.52 -15.67
CA GLY A 313 4.11 -1.42 -16.39
C GLY A 313 4.27 -0.15 -15.53
N VAL A 314 4.52 -0.32 -14.22
CA VAL A 314 4.77 0.78 -13.28
C VAL A 314 6.24 0.80 -12.86
N ASP A 315 6.75 1.95 -12.44
CA ASP A 315 8.19 2.18 -12.23
C ASP A 315 8.72 1.71 -10.85
N GLY A 316 7.82 1.40 -9.90
CA GLY A 316 8.17 1.05 -8.53
C GLY A 316 8.72 2.22 -7.70
N ILE A 317 8.72 3.44 -8.24
CA ILE A 317 9.23 4.66 -7.60
C ILE A 317 8.07 5.63 -7.37
N ASN A 318 7.47 6.14 -8.44
CA ASN A 318 6.31 7.03 -8.37
C ASN A 318 5.02 6.24 -8.14
N GLU A 319 4.96 5.00 -8.65
CA GLU A 319 3.82 4.10 -8.49
C GLU A 319 4.32 2.67 -8.26
N SER A 320 3.85 2.03 -7.19
CA SER A 320 4.19 0.63 -6.89
C SER A 320 2.97 -0.15 -6.41
N ALA A 321 2.93 -1.45 -6.73
CA ALA A 321 2.00 -2.40 -6.15
C ALA A 321 2.20 -2.47 -4.62
N LEU A 322 1.08 -2.49 -3.88
CA LEU A 322 1.08 -2.65 -2.42
C LEU A 322 0.28 -3.87 -1.96
N PHE A 323 -0.66 -4.34 -2.79
CA PHE A 323 -1.56 -5.41 -2.38
C PHE A 323 -2.18 -6.12 -3.58
N PHE A 324 -2.57 -7.37 -3.39
CA PHE A 324 -3.31 -8.16 -4.38
C PHE A 324 -4.63 -8.67 -3.81
N LEU A 325 -5.68 -8.59 -4.63
CA LEU A 325 -7.04 -9.03 -4.33
C LEU A 325 -7.47 -10.07 -5.37
N GLY A 326 -7.46 -11.35 -5.01
CA GLY A 326 -8.01 -12.42 -5.84
C GLY A 326 -9.52 -12.58 -5.66
N ALA A 327 -10.23 -12.98 -6.70
CA ALA A 327 -11.63 -13.34 -6.63
C ALA A 327 -12.04 -14.44 -7.64
N GLY A 328 -13.11 -15.14 -7.30
CA GLY A 328 -13.69 -16.22 -8.09
C GLY A 328 -14.73 -16.98 -7.28
N TYR A 329 -15.38 -17.96 -7.88
CA TYR A 329 -16.24 -18.89 -7.13
C TYR A 329 -15.37 -19.90 -6.37
N GLY A 330 -15.75 -20.25 -5.15
CA GLY A 330 -14.99 -21.19 -4.32
C GLY A 330 -15.72 -21.60 -3.06
N ALA A 331 -15.15 -22.56 -2.33
CA ALA A 331 -15.80 -23.13 -1.14
C ALA A 331 -14.87 -23.35 0.07
N GLY A 332 -13.55 -23.14 -0.07
CA GLY A 332 -12.61 -23.46 1.01
C GLY A 332 -12.06 -22.24 1.73
N SER A 333 -12.15 -22.21 3.06
CA SER A 333 -11.48 -21.22 3.92
C SER A 333 -9.98 -21.50 4.11
N VAL A 334 -9.54 -22.73 3.80
CA VAL A 334 -8.16 -23.22 3.97
C VAL A 334 -7.56 -23.61 2.61
N ALA A 335 -6.28 -23.28 2.41
CA ALA A 335 -5.56 -23.65 1.19
C ALA A 335 -5.31 -25.17 1.15
N ARG A 336 -5.52 -25.80 -0.01
CA ARG A 336 -5.31 -27.26 -0.18
C ARG A 336 -3.89 -27.68 0.19
N ASP A 337 -2.89 -26.91 -0.24
CA ASP A 337 -1.49 -27.24 0.02
C ASP A 337 -1.11 -27.05 1.49
N ALA A 338 -1.74 -26.12 2.21
CA ALA A 338 -1.56 -26.02 3.65
C ALA A 338 -2.09 -27.27 4.38
N LEU A 339 -3.23 -27.82 3.94
CA LEU A 339 -3.74 -29.08 4.47
C LEU A 339 -2.81 -30.25 4.17
N VAL A 340 -2.23 -30.30 2.95
CA VAL A 340 -1.26 -31.34 2.57
C VAL A 340 0.04 -31.21 3.38
N ALA A 341 0.59 -30.00 3.49
CA ALA A 341 1.80 -29.74 4.28
C ALA A 341 1.60 -30.06 5.76
N MET A 342 0.44 -29.70 6.34
CA MET A 342 0.09 -30.09 7.70
C MET A 342 0.04 -31.61 7.87
N LYS A 343 -0.58 -32.34 6.95
CA LYS A 343 -0.61 -33.81 7.00
C LYS A 343 0.79 -34.41 6.96
N LEU A 344 1.63 -33.96 6.02
CA LEU A 344 3.02 -34.42 5.91
C LEU A 344 3.83 -34.09 7.17
N PHE A 345 3.64 -32.91 7.77
CA PHE A 345 4.29 -32.53 9.02
C PHE A 345 3.84 -33.42 10.18
N THR A 346 2.54 -33.68 10.31
CA THR A 346 2.02 -34.56 11.37
C THR A 346 2.42 -36.02 11.20
N GLU A 347 2.56 -36.50 9.96
CA GLU A 347 2.99 -37.86 9.66
C GLU A 347 4.52 -38.03 9.81
N GLY A 348 5.31 -36.98 9.54
CA GLY A 348 6.78 -37.00 9.65
C GLY A 348 7.34 -36.77 11.07
N VAL A 349 6.53 -36.33 12.03
CA VAL A 349 6.94 -36.20 13.45
C VAL A 349 6.73 -37.52 14.22
N GLY A 350 6.17 -38.55 13.57
CA GLY A 350 5.89 -39.86 14.17
C GLY A 350 6.84 -41.01 13.77
N SER A 351 7.96 -40.73 13.10
CA SER A 351 8.92 -41.74 12.63
C SER A 351 10.30 -41.63 13.27
#